data_AF-A0A0A9AI88-F1
#
_entry.id   AF-A0A0A9AI88-F1
#
_cell.length_a   1.000
_cell.length_b   1.000
_cell.length_c   1.000
_cell.angle_alpha   90.00
_cell.angle_beta   90.00
_cell.angle_gamma   90.00
#
_symmetry.space_group_name_H-M   'P 1'
#
loop_
_entity.id
_entity.type
_entity.pdbx_description
1 polymer ?
#
loop_
_entity_poly.entity_id
_entity_poly.type
_entity_poly.pdbx_seq_one_letter_code
_entity_poly.pdbx_strand_id
1 'polypeptide(L)'
;MWFLSRFYTAEEADRMGLVNTVVPLVDLERETVKWCRQILRNSPMAVRVLKSALNAADDGHAGLQELGGNATLIFYGTEEAKEGKNAYMERRRPDFSKFPRKP
;
A
#
# COMPACT_ATOMS: atom_id res chain seq x y z
N MET A 1 -27.25 0.79 9.73
CA MET A 1 -27.07 2.09 9.06
C MET A 1 -28.05 2.28 7.89
N TRP A 2 -28.04 1.44 6.85
CA TRP A 2 -28.78 1.72 5.61
C TRP A 2 -30.31 1.68 5.67
N PHE A 3 -30.94 0.65 6.26
CA PHE A 3 -32.41 0.57 6.25
C PHE A 3 -33.08 1.36 7.37
N LEU A 4 -32.43 1.45 8.54
CA LEU A 4 -33.01 2.08 9.73
C LEU A 4 -32.49 3.49 9.98
N SER A 5 -31.46 3.93 9.25
CA SER A 5 -30.88 5.28 9.34
C SER A 5 -30.63 5.79 10.76
N ARG A 6 -30.23 4.89 11.67
CA ARG A 6 -29.93 5.22 13.07
C ARG A 6 -28.58 5.91 13.19
N PHE A 7 -28.48 6.81 14.16
CA PHE A 7 -27.21 7.36 14.63
C PHE A 7 -26.55 6.39 15.60
N TYR A 8 -25.21 6.40 15.61
CA TYR A 8 -24.40 5.57 16.49
C TYR A 8 -23.40 6.46 17.25
N THR A 9 -23.15 6.14 18.52
CA THR A 9 -22.13 6.84 19.31
C THR A 9 -20.72 6.38 18.92
N ALA A 10 -19.69 7.08 19.39
CA ALA A 10 -18.30 6.69 19.16
C ALA A 10 -18.00 5.29 19.74
N GLU A 11 -18.52 4.98 20.93
CA GLU A 11 -18.35 3.69 21.59
C GLU A 11 -19.07 2.56 20.85
N GLU A 12 -20.23 2.83 20.25
CA GLU A 12 -20.91 1.85 19.40
C GLU A 12 -20.12 1.58 18.11
N ALA A 13 -19.58 2.63 17.48
CA ALA A 13 -18.77 2.52 16.28
C ALA A 13 -17.48 1.71 16.52
N ASP A 14 -16.84 1.88 17.69
CA ASP A 14 -15.64 1.14 18.10
C ASP A 14 -15.96 -0.35 18.30
N ARG A 15 -17.04 -0.65 19.04
CA ARG A 15 -17.47 -2.05 19.28
C ARG A 15 -17.81 -2.82 18.01
N MET A 16 -18.27 -2.14 16.96
CA MET A 16 -18.57 -2.77 15.67
C MET A 16 -17.40 -2.77 14.68
N GLY A 17 -16.24 -2.21 15.06
CA GLY A 17 -15.05 -2.15 14.21
C GLY A 17 -15.11 -1.10 13.09
N LEU A 18 -16.01 -0.11 13.18
CA LEU A 18 -16.13 0.97 12.21
C LEU A 18 -15.03 2.04 12.39
N VAL A 19 -14.57 2.23 13.64
CA VAL A 19 -13.43 3.08 13.99
C VAL A 19 -12.38 2.24 14.71
N ASN A 20 -11.13 2.70 14.72
CA ASN A 20 -10.03 1.96 15.34
C ASN A 20 -9.81 2.25 16.83
N THR A 21 -10.23 3.42 17.32
CA THR A 21 -10.11 3.83 18.73
C THR A 21 -11.00 5.03 19.04
N VAL A 22 -11.40 5.20 20.30
CA VAL A 22 -12.14 6.37 20.81
C VAL A 22 -11.33 7.07 21.90
N VAL A 23 -11.25 8.39 21.85
CA VAL A 23 -10.52 9.23 22.82
C VAL A 23 -11.33 10.48 23.17
N PRO A 24 -11.08 11.14 24.32
CA PRO A 24 -11.67 12.44 24.62
C PRO A 24 -11.40 13.46 23.49
N LEU A 25 -12.36 14.33 23.21
CA LEU A 25 -12.26 15.32 22.13
C LEU A 25 -10.99 16.18 22.21
N VAL A 26 -10.59 16.57 23.42
CA VAL A 26 -9.38 17.37 23.69
C VAL A 26 -8.08 16.66 23.32
N ASP A 27 -8.13 15.33 23.17
CA ASP A 27 -6.98 14.47 22.89
C ASP A 27 -6.95 13.94 21.45
N LEU A 28 -8.00 14.23 20.66
CA LEU A 28 -8.18 13.68 19.31
C LEU A 28 -6.96 13.91 18.41
N GLU A 29 -6.49 15.17 18.33
CA GLU A 29 -5.33 15.50 17.51
C GLU A 29 -4.05 14.84 18.04
N ARG A 30 -3.88 14.80 19.37
CA ARG A 30 -2.70 14.22 20.00
C ARG A 30 -2.58 12.73 19.69
N GLU A 31 -3.67 11.97 19.83
CA GLU A 31 -3.68 10.53 19.53
C GLU A 31 -3.53 10.28 18.02
N THR A 32 -4.19 11.08 17.18
CA THR A 32 -4.07 10.98 15.71
C THR A 32 -2.62 11.20 15.26
N VAL A 33 -1.97 12.28 15.71
CA VAL A 33 -0.58 12.59 15.38
C VAL A 33 0.38 11.52 15.90
N LYS A 34 0.10 10.94 17.08
CA LYS A 34 0.87 9.82 17.61
C LYS A 34 0.82 8.61 16.66
N TRP A 35 -0.33 8.25 16.12
CA TRP A 35 -0.46 7.16 15.13
C TRP A 35 0.27 7.49 13.83
N CYS A 36 0.11 8.70 13.30
CA CYS A 36 0.85 9.15 12.13
C CYS A 36 2.36 9.03 12.32
N ARG A 37 2.88 9.44 13.48
CA ARG A 37 4.30 9.30 13.84
C ARG A 37 4.77 7.85 13.93
N GLN A 38 3.89 6.92 14.31
CA GLN A 38 4.21 5.50 14.28
C GLN A 38 4.31 4.98 12.83
N ILE A 39 3.37 5.35 11.96
CA ILE A 39 3.39 4.98 10.54
C ILE A 39 4.62 5.55 9.84
N LEU A 40 5.00 6.80 10.14
CA LEU A 40 6.18 7.47 9.56
C LEU A 40 7.52 6.78 9.87
N ARG A 41 7.57 5.88 10.86
CA ARG A 41 8.76 5.08 11.16
C ARG A 41 8.89 3.85 10.25
N ASN A 42 7.84 3.49 9.52
CA ASN A 42 7.80 2.31 8.67
C ASN A 42 8.28 2.61 7.25
N SER A 43 8.64 1.57 6.49
CA SER A 43 9.02 1.72 5.08
C SER A 43 7.85 2.28 4.24
N PRO A 44 8.01 3.46 3.61
CA PRO A 44 6.95 4.03 2.77
C PRO A 44 6.56 3.12 1.60
N MET A 45 7.52 2.37 1.06
CA MET A 45 7.26 1.39 0.01
C MET A 45 6.42 0.22 0.51
N ALA A 46 6.75 -0.32 1.69
CA ALA A 46 5.98 -1.42 2.28
C ALA A 46 4.54 -0.99 2.57
N VAL A 47 4.34 0.18 3.18
CA VAL A 47 3.01 0.72 3.47
C VAL A 47 2.18 0.88 2.19
N ARG A 48 2.79 1.39 1.11
CA ARG A 48 2.13 1.52 -0.19
C ARG A 48 1.71 0.17 -0.77
N VAL A 49 2.61 -0.81 -0.81
CA VAL A 49 2.33 -2.14 -1.37
C VAL A 49 1.23 -2.84 -0.57
N LEU A 50 1.31 -2.79 0.76
CA LEU A 50 0.30 -3.38 1.65
C LEU A 50 -1.08 -2.76 1.43
N LYS A 51 -1.16 -1.43 1.29
CA LYS A 51 -2.44 -0.76 0.98
C LYS A 51 -3.01 -1.24 -0.35
N SER A 52 -2.20 -1.31 -1.41
CA SER A 52 -2.68 -1.81 -2.71
C SER A 52 -3.10 -3.27 -2.68
N ALA A 53 -2.45 -4.10 -1.86
CA ALA A 53 -2.82 -5.50 -1.68
C ALA A 53 -4.15 -5.65 -0.93
N LEU A 54 -4.41 -4.80 0.07
CA LEU A 54 -5.70 -4.76 0.78
C LEU A 54 -6.82 -4.31 -0.16
N ASN A 55 -6.61 -3.26 -0.95
CA ASN A 55 -7.59 -2.80 -1.94
C ASN A 55 -7.90 -3.89 -2.99
N ALA A 56 -6.88 -4.65 -3.43
CA ALA A 56 -7.05 -5.71 -4.43
C ALA A 56 -7.97 -6.85 -3.99
N ALA A 57 -8.22 -7.03 -2.69
CA ALA A 57 -9.17 -8.02 -2.19
C ALA A 57 -10.62 -7.69 -2.59
N ASP A 58 -10.98 -6.39 -2.64
CA ASP A 58 -12.35 -5.94 -2.84
C ASP A 58 -12.57 -5.29 -4.23
N ASP A 59 -11.54 -4.64 -4.79
CA ASP A 59 -11.65 -3.85 -6.03
C ASP A 59 -11.39 -4.64 -7.32
N GLY A 60 -11.12 -5.94 -7.21
CA GLY A 60 -10.88 -6.83 -8.36
C GLY A 60 -9.77 -6.32 -9.29
N HIS A 61 -10.07 -6.18 -10.58
CA HIS A 61 -9.09 -5.74 -11.57
C HIS A 61 -8.51 -4.34 -11.31
N ALA A 62 -9.27 -3.43 -10.71
CA ALA A 62 -8.77 -2.10 -10.40
C ALA A 62 -7.70 -2.15 -9.29
N GLY A 63 -7.95 -2.91 -8.23
CA GLY A 63 -6.95 -3.10 -7.16
C GLY A 63 -5.74 -3.91 -7.63
N LEU A 64 -5.92 -4.92 -8.50
CA LEU A 64 -4.81 -5.64 -9.13
C LEU A 64 -3.94 -4.72 -9.99
N GLN A 65 -4.54 -3.72 -10.66
CA GLN A 65 -3.81 -2.75 -11.46
C GLN A 65 -2.92 -1.84 -10.57
N GLU A 66 -3.40 -1.41 -9.41
CA GLU A 66 -2.59 -0.66 -8.43
C GLU A 66 -1.40 -1.52 -7.93
N LEU A 67 -1.68 -2.76 -7.52
CA LEU A 67 -0.66 -3.68 -6.99
C LEU A 67 0.40 -4.02 -8.06
N GLY A 68 -0.04 -4.33 -9.29
CA GLY A 68 0.87 -4.57 -10.42
C GLY A 68 1.70 -3.36 -10.80
N GLY A 69 1.13 -2.15 -10.67
CA GLY A 69 1.86 -0.89 -10.83
C GLY A 69 2.99 -0.73 -9.82
N ASN A 70 2.73 -1.02 -8.53
CA ASN A 70 3.76 -1.00 -7.49
C ASN A 70 4.85 -2.06 -7.73
N ALA A 71 4.48 -3.28 -8.17
CA ALA A 71 5.45 -4.31 -8.52
C ALA A 71 6.36 -3.87 -9.69
N THR A 72 5.79 -3.22 -10.71
CA THR A 72 6.52 -2.69 -11.86
C THR A 72 7.49 -1.57 -11.44
N LEU A 73 7.04 -0.67 -10.57
CA LEU A 73 7.87 0.39 -10.00
C LEU A 73 9.09 -0.18 -9.24
N ILE A 74 8.88 -1.21 -8.42
CA ILE A 74 9.96 -1.89 -7.69
C ILE A 74 10.91 -2.57 -8.68
N PHE A 75 10.38 -3.26 -9.69
CA PHE A 75 11.18 -3.90 -10.74
C PHE A 75 12.08 -2.91 -11.47
N TYR A 76 11.58 -1.73 -11.84
CA TYR A 76 12.37 -0.68 -12.49
C TYR A 76 13.52 -0.14 -11.62
N GLY A 77 13.52 -0.39 -10.31
CA GLY A 77 14.65 -0.10 -9.43
C GLY A 77 15.81 -1.10 -9.51
N THR A 78 15.63 -2.25 -10.17
CA THR A 78 16.61 -3.35 -10.21
C THR A 78 17.61 -3.20 -11.35
N GLU A 79 18.77 -3.86 -11.21
CA GLU A 79 19.78 -3.94 -12.29
C GLU A 79 19.29 -4.73 -13.50
N GLU A 80 18.39 -5.70 -13.30
CA GLU A 80 17.78 -6.47 -14.38
C GLU A 80 16.92 -5.59 -15.29
N ALA A 81 16.09 -4.72 -14.71
CA ALA A 81 15.31 -3.75 -15.49
C ALA A 81 16.21 -2.74 -16.22
N LYS A 82 17.30 -2.29 -15.58
CA LYS A 82 18.28 -1.38 -16.20
C LYS A 82 18.96 -2.02 -17.41
N GLU A 83 19.34 -3.30 -17.34
CA GLU A 83 19.90 -4.03 -18.48
C GLU A 83 18.95 -4.04 -19.67
N GLY A 84 17.67 -4.34 -19.45
CA GLY A 84 16.67 -4.34 -20.52
C GLY A 84 16.54 -2.98 -21.19
N LYS A 85 16.46 -1.90 -20.39
CA LYS A 85 16.43 -0.52 -20.90
C LYS A 85 17.71 -0.17 -21.67
N ASN A 86 18.88 -0.45 -21.11
CA ASN A 86 20.16 -0.07 -21.71
C ASN A 86 20.41 -0.81 -23.03
N ALA A 87 20.14 -2.11 -23.08
CA ALA A 87 20.27 -2.90 -24.30
C ALA A 87 19.37 -2.37 -25.43
N TYR A 88 18.15 -1.94 -25.11
CA TYR A 88 17.26 -1.29 -26.07
C TYR A 88 17.85 0.02 -26.61
N MET A 89 18.36 0.90 -25.72
CA MET A 89 18.98 2.16 -26.11
C MET A 89 20.25 1.97 -26.94
N GLU A 90 21.04 0.94 -26.61
CA GLU A 90 22.28 0.58 -27.29
C GLU A 90 22.06 -0.28 -28.55
N ARG A 91 20.80 -0.63 -28.87
CA ARG A 91 20.42 -1.47 -30.02
C ARG A 91 21.14 -2.83 -30.04
N ARG A 92 21.40 -3.40 -28.87
CA ARG A 92 21.97 -4.73 -28.71
C ARG A 92 20.96 -5.68 -28.07
N ARG A 93 21.23 -6.99 -28.15
CA ARG A 93 20.46 -7.96 -27.38
C ARG A 93 20.76 -7.80 -25.88
N PRO A 94 19.75 -7.84 -24.99
CA PRO A 94 19.99 -7.84 -23.55
C PRO A 94 20.62 -9.17 -23.10
N ASP A 95 21.47 -9.09 -22.08
CA ASP A 95 22.03 -10.26 -21.41
C ASP A 95 21.52 -10.36 -19.98
N PHE A 96 20.53 -11.24 -19.78
CA PHE A 96 19.96 -11.52 -18.46
C PHE A 96 20.62 -12.70 -17.75
N SER A 97 21.61 -13.37 -18.35
CA SER A 97 22.25 -14.56 -17.77
C SER A 97 23.01 -14.26 -16.47
N LYS A 98 23.43 -13.00 -16.30
CA LYS A 98 24.12 -12.48 -15.11
C LYS A 98 23.22 -12.27 -13.88
N PHE A 99 21.89 -12.37 -14.02
CA PHE A 99 20.96 -12.19 -12.91
C PHE A 99 20.54 -13.53 -12.31
N PRO A 100 20.56 -13.68 -10.97
CA PRO A 100 20.23 -14.94 -10.32
C PRO A 100 18.74 -15.25 -10.46
N ARG A 101 18.41 -16.43 -10.97
CA ARG A 101 17.03 -16.94 -10.96
C ARG A 101 16.68 -17.37 -9.55
N LYS A 102 15.64 -16.76 -8.97
CA LYS A 102 15.06 -17.21 -7.71
C LYS A 102 14.24 -18.50 -7.97
N PRO A 103 14.21 -19.43 -7.01
CA PRO A 103 13.47 -20.69 -7.14
C PRO A 103 11.95 -20.47 -7.25
#